data_AF-A0A9X0U263-F1
#
_entry.id   AF-A0A9X0U263-F1
#
_cell.length_a   1.000
_cell.length_b   1.000
_cell.length_c   1.000
_cell.angle_alpha   90.00
_cell.angle_beta   90.00
_cell.angle_gamma   90.00
#
_symmetry.space_group_name_H-M   'P 1'
#
loop_
_entity.id
_entity.type
_entity.pdbx_description
1 polymer ?
#
loop_
_entity_poly.entity_id
_entity_poly.type
_entity_poly.pdbx_seq_one_letter_code
_entity_poly.pdbx_strand_id
1 'polypeptide(L)'
;MPSNKEYSGGSVTYEFGLDPVGEKVPVTGGGSVVLFSAQFSGGGSGTLDRLAILRYGADGRIVNLLPYVGVTNQNDRAIWQISTVSNFPILVTADFDWAEGETHFSEHRYVVKAYKFDPEKDRYLEALSYKTSKKYPGLDDVDRINVLNAERTQILRRLGAPSN
;
A
#
# COMPACT_ATOMS: atom_id res chain seq x y z
N MET A 1 -25.28 -7.16 2.82
CA MET A 1 -25.44 -7.46 1.38
C MET A 1 -26.05 -6.26 0.68
N PRO A 2 -25.46 -5.74 -0.40
CA PRO A 2 -26.16 -4.90 -1.36
C PRO A 2 -26.62 -5.72 -2.59
N SER A 3 -27.91 -5.53 -2.89
CA SER A 3 -28.75 -5.87 -4.05
C SER A 3 -28.47 -7.11 -4.91
N ASN A 4 -29.40 -8.07 -4.80
CA ASN A 4 -29.79 -8.99 -5.85
C ASN A 4 -30.39 -8.22 -7.04
N LYS A 5 -29.58 -7.92 -8.05
CA LYS A 5 -30.05 -7.85 -9.43
C LYS A 5 -29.11 -8.68 -10.28
N GLU A 6 -29.68 -9.67 -10.95
CA GLU A 6 -28.99 -10.53 -11.91
C GLU A 6 -28.31 -9.65 -12.96
N TYR A 7 -26.99 -9.51 -12.84
CA TYR A 7 -26.14 -8.96 -13.89
C TYR A 7 -25.72 -10.11 -14.79
N SER A 8 -26.57 -10.44 -15.76
CA SER A 8 -26.20 -11.35 -16.85
C SER A 8 -25.23 -10.64 -17.80
N GLY A 9 -23.95 -11.02 -17.77
CA GLY A 9 -23.05 -10.82 -18.92
C GLY A 9 -21.88 -9.84 -18.76
N GLY A 10 -21.59 -9.31 -17.58
CA GLY A 10 -20.35 -8.55 -17.32
C GLY A 10 -19.67 -9.09 -16.07
N SER A 11 -18.37 -9.39 -16.13
CA SER A 11 -17.63 -9.71 -14.90
C SER A 11 -17.68 -8.50 -14.00
N VAL A 12 -18.41 -8.58 -12.89
CA VAL A 12 -18.32 -7.57 -11.84
C VAL A 12 -16.96 -7.74 -11.18
N THR A 13 -15.98 -6.95 -11.62
CA THR A 13 -14.69 -6.86 -10.96
C THR A 13 -14.85 -5.92 -9.77
N TYR A 14 -15.02 -6.49 -8.57
CA TYR A 14 -14.99 -5.69 -7.35
C TYR A 14 -13.56 -5.22 -7.12
N GLU A 15 -13.30 -3.92 -7.31
CA GLU A 15 -11.97 -3.35 -7.03
C GLU A 15 -11.67 -3.34 -5.51
N PHE A 16 -12.71 -3.30 -4.69
CA PHE A 16 -12.67 -3.30 -3.23
C PHE A 16 -13.80 -4.18 -2.69
N GLY A 17 -13.54 -4.95 -1.65
CA GLY A 17 -14.49 -5.93 -1.09
C GLY A 17 -14.76 -5.72 0.40
N LEU A 18 -14.22 -6.60 1.24
CA LEU A 18 -14.50 -6.67 2.68
C LEU A 18 -13.62 -5.70 3.49
N ASP A 19 -14.07 -5.41 4.71
CA ASP A 19 -13.34 -4.65 5.73
C ASP A 19 -12.74 -3.31 5.24
N PRO A 20 -13.58 -2.42 4.67
CA PRO A 20 -13.10 -1.12 4.20
C PRO A 20 -12.67 -0.23 5.37
N VAL A 21 -11.47 0.33 5.25
CA VAL A 21 -10.89 1.28 6.20
C VAL A 21 -10.51 2.55 5.44
N GLY A 22 -10.91 3.69 5.97
CA GLY A 22 -10.57 5.01 5.45
C GLY A 22 -9.90 5.86 6.52
N GLU A 23 -8.75 6.46 6.20
CA GLU A 23 -8.00 7.36 7.07
C GLU A 23 -7.76 8.69 6.37
N LYS A 24 -8.12 9.79 7.03
CA LYS A 24 -7.81 11.14 6.54
C LYS A 24 -6.33 11.45 6.80
N VAL A 25 -5.59 11.73 5.74
CA VAL A 25 -4.16 12.04 5.81
C VAL A 25 -3.93 13.52 5.41
N PRO A 26 -3.28 14.33 6.26
CA PRO A 26 -2.99 15.72 5.93
C PRO A 26 -1.99 15.83 4.77
N VAL A 27 -2.11 16.91 3.99
CA VAL A 27 -1.12 17.30 2.97
C VAL A 27 -0.40 18.56 3.48
N THR A 28 0.92 18.57 3.35
CA THR A 28 1.74 19.74 3.72
C THR A 28 1.36 20.93 2.86
N GLY A 29 1.10 22.08 3.48
CA GLY A 29 0.59 23.27 2.79
C GLY A 29 -0.94 23.36 2.71
N GLY A 30 -1.67 22.35 3.20
CA GLY A 30 -3.11 22.41 3.42
C GLY A 30 -3.89 21.30 2.71
N GLY A 31 -5.11 21.08 3.19
CA GLY A 31 -5.99 20.03 2.70
C GLY A 31 -5.61 18.64 3.21
N SER A 32 -6.22 17.62 2.61
CA SER A 32 -6.03 16.23 2.98
C SER A 32 -6.42 15.30 1.84
N VAL A 33 -5.82 14.12 1.82
CA VAL A 33 -6.27 12.97 1.05
C VAL A 33 -6.86 11.91 1.98
N VAL A 34 -7.49 10.88 1.44
CA VAL A 34 -7.94 9.72 2.21
C VAL A 34 -7.12 8.50 1.77
N LEU A 35 -6.41 7.87 2.69
CA LEU A 35 -5.92 6.51 2.47
C LEU A 35 -7.11 5.57 2.65
N PHE A 36 -7.38 4.76 1.64
CA PHE A 36 -8.44 3.77 1.66
C PHE A 36 -7.85 2.38 1.44
N SER A 37 -8.31 1.40 2.21
CA SER A 37 -7.99 0.00 1.99
C SER A 37 -9.22 -0.89 2.15
N ALA A 38 -9.31 -1.95 1.37
CA ALA A 38 -10.28 -3.02 1.60
C ALA A 38 -9.73 -4.34 1.06
N GLN A 39 -10.12 -5.45 1.68
CA GLN A 39 -9.81 -6.78 1.16
C GLN A 39 -10.57 -6.99 -0.15
N PHE A 40 -9.88 -7.36 -1.23
CA PHE A 40 -10.52 -7.65 -2.53
C PHE A 40 -10.41 -9.12 -2.95
N SER A 41 -9.56 -9.90 -2.27
CA SER A 41 -9.43 -11.34 -2.45
C SER A 41 -9.11 -12.01 -1.12
N GLY A 42 -9.64 -13.21 -0.91
CA GLY A 42 -9.35 -14.02 0.26
C GLY A 42 -9.76 -15.47 0.07
N GLY A 43 -8.99 -16.39 0.65
CA GLY A 43 -9.27 -17.82 0.64
C GLY A 43 -8.07 -18.66 1.06
N GLY A 44 -8.32 -19.82 1.66
CA GLY A 44 -7.28 -20.77 2.07
C GLY A 44 -6.32 -20.18 3.11
N SER A 45 -5.10 -19.84 2.67
CA SER A 45 -3.99 -19.42 3.52
C SER A 45 -3.73 -17.92 3.56
N GLY A 46 -4.45 -17.08 2.80
CA GLY A 46 -4.14 -15.65 2.75
C GLY A 46 -5.25 -14.75 2.24
N THR A 47 -4.99 -13.45 2.34
CA THR A 47 -5.87 -12.38 1.85
C THR A 47 -5.06 -11.34 1.09
N LEU A 48 -5.74 -10.58 0.23
CA LEU A 48 -5.17 -9.45 -0.49
C LEU A 48 -6.00 -8.20 -0.21
N ASP A 49 -5.32 -7.17 0.25
CA ASP A 49 -5.86 -5.83 0.41
C ASP A 49 -5.55 -4.98 -0.82
N ARG A 50 -6.53 -4.19 -1.21
CA ARG A 50 -6.40 -3.14 -2.22
C ARG A 50 -6.15 -1.82 -1.51
N LEU A 51 -5.19 -1.02 -1.99
CA LEU A 51 -4.95 0.33 -1.49
C LEU A 51 -5.38 1.39 -2.52
N ALA A 52 -5.86 2.53 -2.02
CA ALA A 52 -6.11 3.73 -2.79
C ALA A 52 -5.78 4.99 -1.99
N ILE A 53 -5.41 6.06 -2.71
CA ILE A 53 -5.29 7.40 -2.14
C ILE A 53 -6.31 8.27 -2.85
N LEU A 54 -7.34 8.68 -2.13
CA LEU A 54 -8.51 9.34 -2.66
C LEU A 54 -8.46 10.85 -2.41
N ARG A 55 -8.92 11.62 -3.39
CA ARG A 55 -9.09 13.08 -3.30
C ARG A 55 -10.36 13.47 -4.06
N TYR A 56 -11.00 14.57 -3.69
CA TYR A 56 -11.98 15.20 -4.57
C TYR A 56 -11.27 15.87 -5.76
N GLY A 57 -11.70 15.55 -6.97
CA GLY A 57 -11.35 16.26 -8.19
C GLY A 57 -12.04 17.62 -8.27
N ALA A 58 -11.61 18.45 -9.23
CA ALA A 58 -12.20 19.77 -9.46
C ALA A 58 -13.70 19.73 -9.83
N ASP A 59 -14.17 18.60 -10.36
CA ASP A 59 -15.56 18.34 -10.71
C ASP A 59 -16.39 17.79 -9.53
N GLY A 60 -15.80 17.71 -8.33
CA GLY A 60 -16.44 17.19 -7.13
C GLY A 60 -16.50 15.66 -7.05
N ARG A 61 -15.93 14.93 -8.03
CA ARG A 61 -15.89 13.45 -7.98
C ARG A 61 -14.69 12.97 -7.18
N ILE A 62 -14.81 11.81 -6.55
CA ILE A 62 -13.69 11.15 -5.91
C ILE A 62 -12.81 10.52 -6.98
N VAL A 63 -11.50 10.82 -6.95
CA VAL A 63 -10.49 10.24 -7.82
C VAL A 63 -9.53 9.40 -7.01
N ASN A 64 -9.16 8.23 -7.53
CA ASN A 64 -8.04 7.45 -7.01
C ASN A 64 -6.74 7.95 -7.65
N LEU A 65 -5.85 8.49 -6.81
CA LEU A 65 -4.54 9.00 -7.20
C LEU A 65 -3.49 7.89 -7.25
N LEU A 66 -3.74 6.73 -6.65
CA LEU A 66 -2.77 5.63 -6.55
C LEU A 66 -2.88 4.70 -7.77
N PRO A 67 -1.76 4.19 -8.33
CA PRO A 67 -1.80 3.10 -9.30
C PRO A 67 -2.36 1.82 -8.67
N TYR A 68 -2.42 0.73 -9.44
CA TYR A 68 -2.77 -0.57 -8.89
C TYR A 68 -1.75 -0.97 -7.81
N VAL A 69 -2.17 -0.92 -6.54
CA VAL A 69 -1.40 -1.41 -5.40
C VAL A 69 -2.26 -2.40 -4.63
N GLY A 70 -1.76 -3.63 -4.54
CA GLY A 70 -2.30 -4.68 -3.68
C GLY A 70 -1.20 -5.15 -2.73
N VAL A 71 -1.59 -5.56 -1.54
CA VAL A 71 -0.68 -6.12 -0.53
C VAL A 71 -1.29 -7.38 0.07
N THR A 72 -0.46 -8.36 0.43
CA THR A 72 -0.92 -9.62 1.01
C THR A 72 -1.18 -9.50 2.52
N ASN A 73 -1.68 -10.55 3.16
CA ASN A 73 -1.78 -10.62 4.62
C ASN A 73 -0.43 -10.59 5.35
N GLN A 74 0.69 -10.90 4.69
CA GLN A 74 2.02 -10.69 5.25
C GLN A 74 2.67 -9.46 4.62
N ASN A 75 2.09 -8.30 4.90
CA ASN A 75 2.62 -7.03 4.49
C ASN A 75 2.93 -6.14 5.70
N ASP A 76 3.76 -5.14 5.47
CA ASP A 76 3.87 -3.96 6.32
C ASP A 76 3.65 -2.72 5.45
N ARG A 77 2.82 -1.79 5.91
CA ARG A 77 2.48 -0.57 5.17
C ARG A 77 2.45 0.63 6.08
N ALA A 78 2.89 1.76 5.57
CA ALA A 78 2.88 3.02 6.29
C ALA A 78 2.70 4.22 5.36
N ILE A 79 2.14 5.29 5.92
CA ILE A 79 2.15 6.62 5.31
C ILE A 79 3.15 7.49 6.06
N TRP A 80 4.12 8.04 5.32
CA TRP A 80 5.14 8.92 5.89
C TRP A 80 4.97 10.35 5.40
N GLN A 81 5.08 11.30 6.32
CA GLN A 81 5.15 12.73 6.03
C GLN A 81 6.63 13.13 5.97
N ILE A 82 7.13 13.33 4.75
CA ILE A 82 8.53 13.73 4.51
C ILE A 82 8.50 14.96 3.63
N SER A 83 8.27 16.12 4.25
CA SER A 83 8.07 17.41 3.56
C SER A 83 9.27 17.84 2.72
N THR A 84 10.47 17.35 3.03
CA THR A 84 11.68 17.58 2.21
C THR A 84 11.69 16.79 0.90
N VAL A 85 10.82 15.78 0.75
CA VAL A 85 10.71 14.92 -0.44
C VAL A 85 9.40 15.16 -1.20
N SER A 86 8.28 15.37 -0.49
CA SER A 86 6.98 15.65 -1.09
C SER A 86 6.07 16.39 -0.11
N ASN A 87 5.24 17.29 -0.63
CA ASN A 87 4.16 17.91 0.15
C ASN A 87 3.04 16.91 0.45
N PHE A 88 2.86 15.91 -0.42
CA PHE A 88 1.90 14.84 -0.23
C PHE A 88 2.51 13.70 0.60
N PRO A 89 1.68 12.95 1.36
CA PRO A 89 2.14 11.76 2.07
C PRO A 89 2.79 10.77 1.11
N ILE A 90 3.84 10.09 1.55
CA ILE A 90 4.48 8.99 0.82
C ILE A 90 3.91 7.68 1.34
N LEU A 91 3.32 6.87 0.46
CA LEU A 91 2.94 5.50 0.79
C LEU A 91 4.16 4.59 0.65
N VAL A 92 4.43 3.81 1.68
CA VAL A 92 5.49 2.79 1.67
C VAL A 92 4.86 1.45 2.01
N THR A 93 5.19 0.44 1.21
CA THR A 93 4.72 -0.94 1.39
C THR A 93 5.91 -1.88 1.37
N ALA A 94 5.85 -2.93 2.18
CA ALA A 94 6.69 -4.11 2.10
C ALA A 94 5.76 -5.30 2.02
N ASP A 95 5.85 -6.09 0.95
CA ASP A 95 5.05 -7.28 0.75
C ASP A 95 5.99 -8.48 0.56
N PHE A 96 5.62 -9.65 1.07
CA PHE A 96 6.51 -10.80 1.01
C PHE A 96 6.79 -11.22 -0.44
N ASP A 97 7.98 -11.74 -0.68
CA ASP A 97 8.40 -12.31 -1.95
C ASP A 97 8.67 -13.79 -1.78
N TRP A 98 7.78 -14.62 -2.32
CA TRP A 98 7.83 -16.07 -2.16
C TRP A 98 9.01 -16.67 -2.91
N ALA A 99 9.95 -17.29 -2.19
CA ALA A 99 11.01 -18.07 -2.79
C ALA A 99 10.71 -19.58 -2.77
N GLU A 100 11.40 -20.31 -3.64
CA GLU A 100 11.34 -21.77 -3.64
C GLU A 100 11.78 -22.34 -2.27
N GLY A 101 11.00 -23.29 -1.75
CA GLY A 101 11.26 -23.92 -0.45
C GLY A 101 10.75 -23.16 0.78
N GLU A 102 10.09 -22.01 0.60
CA GLU A 102 9.45 -21.28 1.70
C GLU A 102 8.01 -21.78 1.94
N THR A 103 7.56 -21.74 3.20
CA THR A 103 6.16 -21.99 3.57
C THR A 103 5.38 -20.68 3.57
N HIS A 104 4.05 -20.76 3.71
CA HIS A 104 3.20 -19.56 3.62
C HIS A 104 3.39 -18.53 4.71
N PHE A 105 3.93 -18.93 5.87
CA PHE A 105 4.04 -18.05 7.02
C PHE A 105 5.46 -18.02 7.61
N SER A 106 6.41 -18.71 6.96
CA SER A 106 7.82 -18.69 7.34
C SER A 106 8.48 -17.32 7.10
N GLU A 107 9.74 -17.19 7.49
CA GLU A 107 10.51 -16.01 7.15
C GLU A 107 10.71 -15.80 5.63
N HIS A 108 10.41 -14.59 5.19
CA HIS A 108 10.47 -14.19 3.78
C HIS A 108 11.38 -12.98 3.56
N ARG A 109 11.85 -12.83 2.33
CA ARG A 109 12.31 -11.52 1.84
C ARG A 109 11.09 -10.69 1.44
N TYR A 110 11.24 -9.38 1.41
CA TYR A 110 10.14 -8.47 1.11
C TYR A 110 10.51 -7.57 -0.06
N VAL A 111 9.54 -7.26 -0.92
CA VAL A 111 9.65 -6.19 -1.89
C VAL A 111 9.16 -4.90 -1.25
N VAL A 112 10.08 -3.99 -0.99
CA VAL A 112 9.79 -2.65 -0.49
C VAL A 112 9.55 -1.72 -1.66
N LYS A 113 8.42 -1.03 -1.66
CA LYS A 113 8.06 0.01 -2.63
C LYS A 113 7.68 1.29 -1.92
N ALA A 114 7.99 2.42 -2.53
CA ALA A 114 7.46 3.72 -2.11
C ALA A 114 6.78 4.42 -3.27
N TYR A 115 5.65 5.07 -2.99
CA TYR A 115 4.86 5.81 -3.97
C TYR A 115 4.84 7.28 -3.56
N LYS A 116 5.22 8.14 -4.50
CA LYS A 116 5.27 9.60 -4.34
C LYS A 116 4.31 10.27 -5.30
N PHE A 117 3.62 11.32 -4.85
CA PHE A 117 2.79 12.13 -5.72
C PHE A 117 3.65 12.91 -6.74
N ASP A 118 3.28 12.80 -8.01
CA ASP A 118 3.79 13.55 -9.14
C ASP A 118 2.77 14.65 -9.50
N PRO A 119 3.09 15.93 -9.28
CA PRO A 119 2.17 17.04 -9.54
C PRO A 119 1.92 17.29 -11.04
N GLU A 120 2.84 16.89 -11.93
CA GLU A 120 2.66 17.06 -13.38
C GLU A 120 1.64 16.04 -13.91
N LYS A 121 1.64 14.83 -13.36
CA LYS A 121 0.70 13.75 -13.74
C LYS A 121 -0.55 13.68 -12.86
N ASP A 122 -0.63 14.53 -11.84
CA ASP A 122 -1.67 14.58 -10.81
C ASP A 122 -2.00 13.19 -10.22
N ARG A 123 -0.96 12.40 -9.93
CA ARG A 123 -1.10 11.03 -9.41
C ARG A 123 0.16 10.55 -8.69
N TYR A 124 0.02 9.49 -7.90
CA TYR A 124 1.16 8.79 -7.33
C TYR A 124 1.88 7.93 -8.36
N LEU A 125 3.20 7.90 -8.27
CA LEU A 125 4.07 7.01 -9.05
C LEU A 125 4.99 6.24 -8.11
N GLU A 126 5.41 5.04 -8.52
CA GLU A 126 6.46 4.30 -7.84
C GLU A 126 7.77 5.12 -7.91
N ALA A 127 8.31 5.48 -6.76
CA ALA A 127 9.54 6.25 -6.61
C ALA A 127 10.76 5.36 -6.38
N LEU A 128 10.56 4.19 -5.77
CA LEU A 128 11.57 3.15 -5.60
C LEU A 128 10.90 1.78 -5.46
N SER A 129 11.66 0.76 -5.80
CA SER A 129 11.35 -0.65 -5.53
C SER A 129 12.65 -1.41 -5.28
N TYR A 130 12.71 -2.21 -4.21
CA TYR A 130 13.83 -3.12 -3.98
C TYR A 130 13.44 -4.31 -3.12
N LYS A 131 14.13 -5.44 -3.32
CA LYS A 131 14.01 -6.62 -2.46
C LYS A 131 14.97 -6.50 -1.27
N THR A 132 14.50 -6.83 -0.07
CA THR A 132 15.33 -6.81 1.15
C THR A 132 16.53 -7.75 1.04
N SER A 133 17.66 -7.36 1.64
CA SER A 133 18.90 -8.14 1.61
C SER A 133 18.91 -9.33 2.58
N LYS A 134 18.01 -9.33 3.55
CA LYS A 134 17.77 -10.42 4.49
C LYS A 134 16.29 -10.79 4.53
N LYS A 135 16.01 -11.95 5.13
CA LYS A 135 14.65 -12.36 5.48
C LYS A 135 14.19 -11.66 6.76
N TYR A 136 12.88 -11.59 6.92
CA TYR A 136 12.19 -11.11 8.11
C TYR A 136 11.23 -12.20 8.58
N PRO A 137 11.00 -12.30 9.90
CA PRO A 137 10.01 -13.22 10.46
C PRO A 137 8.65 -13.08 9.75
N GLY A 138 8.06 -14.23 9.40
CA GLY A 138 6.69 -14.30 8.90
C GLY A 138 5.70 -14.50 10.05
N LEU A 139 4.43 -14.70 9.71
CA LEU A 139 3.37 -14.83 10.71
C LEU A 139 3.42 -16.15 11.52
N ASP A 140 4.31 -17.09 11.20
CA ASP A 140 4.61 -18.25 12.07
C ASP A 140 5.34 -17.81 13.35
N ASP A 141 6.11 -16.73 13.28
CA ASP A 141 7.03 -16.30 14.34
C ASP A 141 6.59 -15.00 15.04
N VAL A 142 5.76 -14.17 14.39
CA VAL A 142 5.34 -12.86 14.91
C VAL A 142 3.86 -12.58 14.63
N ASP A 143 3.22 -11.83 15.53
CA ASP A 143 1.81 -11.40 15.35
C ASP A 143 1.63 -10.34 14.25
N ARG A 144 2.71 -9.63 13.90
CA ARG A 144 2.71 -8.55 12.91
C ARG A 144 4.05 -8.40 12.22
N ILE A 145 4.01 -8.24 10.90
CA ILE A 145 5.19 -7.92 10.08
C ILE A 145 5.66 -6.49 10.36
N ASN A 146 6.97 -6.33 10.58
CA ASN A 146 7.61 -5.04 10.90
C ASN A 146 8.89 -4.81 10.08
N VAL A 147 8.74 -4.79 8.76
CA VAL A 147 9.86 -4.65 7.81
C VAL A 147 10.22 -3.18 7.64
N LEU A 148 9.22 -2.29 7.55
CA LEU A 148 9.43 -0.89 7.20
C LEU A 148 10.20 -0.13 8.28
N ASN A 149 10.03 -0.49 9.56
CA ASN A 149 10.81 0.11 10.64
C ASN A 149 12.30 -0.29 10.54
N ALA A 150 12.58 -1.57 10.29
CA ALA A 150 13.95 -2.07 10.16
C ALA A 150 14.66 -1.55 8.91
N GLU A 151 13.92 -1.32 7.83
CA GLU A 151 14.42 -0.82 6.54
C GLU A 151 14.42 0.71 6.43
N ARG A 152 13.91 1.42 7.46
CA ARG A 152 13.61 2.86 7.41
C ARG A 152 14.77 3.71 6.90
N THR A 153 15.96 3.55 7.45
CA THR A 153 17.15 4.31 7.05
C THR A 153 17.50 4.09 5.57
N GLN A 154 17.39 2.85 5.07
CA GLN A 154 17.64 2.56 3.67
C GLN A 154 16.58 3.18 2.75
N ILE A 155 15.31 3.14 3.14
CA ILE A 155 14.20 3.72 2.37
C ILE A 155 14.36 5.24 2.30
N LEU A 156 14.61 5.91 3.43
CA LEU A 156 14.83 7.36 3.48
C LEU A 156 16.01 7.78 2.60
N ARG A 157 17.13 7.06 2.69
CA ARG A 157 18.31 7.32 1.84
C ARG A 157 17.97 7.20 0.35
N ARG A 158 17.22 6.17 -0.05
CA ARG A 158 16.80 5.98 -1.46
C ARG A 158 15.80 7.03 -1.93
N LEU A 159 14.98 7.57 -1.03
CA LEU A 159 14.07 8.69 -1.30
C LEU A 159 14.79 10.05 -1.38
N GLY A 160 16.08 10.11 -1.03
CA GLY A 160 16.82 11.37 -0.91
C GLY A 160 16.42 12.20 0.32
N ALA A 161 15.77 11.57 1.31
CA ALA A 161 15.43 12.21 2.57
C ALA A 161 16.64 12.23 3.52
N PRO A 162 16.80 13.26 4.36
CA PRO A 162 17.78 13.24 5.43
C PRO A 162 17.52 12.05 6.35
N SER A 163 18.58 11.30 6.67
CA SER A 163 18.54 10.27 7.71
C SER A 163 18.76 10.99 9.03
N ASN A 164 17.73 11.11 9.87
CA ASN A 164 17.88 11.55 11.25
C ASN A 164 18.42 10.42 12.11
#